data_AF-A0A166QP39-F1
#
_entry.id   AF-A0A166QP39-F1
#
_cell.length_a   1.000
_cell.length_b   1.000
_cell.length_c   1.000
_cell.angle_alpha   90.00
_cell.angle_beta   90.00
_cell.angle_gamma   90.00
#
_symmetry.space_group_name_H-M   'P 1'
#
loop_
_entity.id
_entity.type
_entity.pdbx_description
1 polymer ?
#
loop_
_entity_poly.entity_id
_entity_poly.type
_entity_poly.pdbx_seq_one_letter_code
_entity_poly.pdbx_strand_id
1 'polypeptide(L)'
;MPNQLFKIIALFAALASGDFACAANDYLIDQRDPKYQAAMEHLSNAQTALSVAQAELQKAKASHPLPGLDVRRMSSALSPVEATLQVLLTPEQKRLKHQTVTPDGLYFTPTQHGE
;
A
#
# COMPACT_ATOMS: atom_id res chain seq x y z
N MET A 1 -31.61 12.87 -38.27
CA MET A 1 -30.16 12.91 -38.01
C MET A 1 -29.92 12.54 -36.54
N PRO A 2 -29.60 11.28 -36.22
CA PRO A 2 -29.58 10.83 -34.83
C PRO A 2 -28.24 11.10 -34.12
N ASN A 3 -28.32 11.99 -33.12
CA ASN A 3 -27.48 12.18 -31.93
C ASN A 3 -26.17 11.39 -31.82
N GLN A 4 -25.07 12.01 -32.23
CA GLN A 4 -23.69 11.57 -31.92
C GLN A 4 -23.38 11.57 -30.40
N LEU A 5 -24.20 12.27 -29.62
CA LEU A 5 -24.05 12.39 -28.16
C LEU A 5 -24.31 11.06 -27.42
N PHE A 6 -25.14 10.19 -27.98
CA PHE A 6 -25.46 8.88 -27.38
C PHE A 6 -24.31 7.86 -27.53
N LYS A 7 -23.46 8.00 -28.56
CA LYS A 7 -22.33 7.09 -28.80
C LYS A 7 -21.17 7.31 -27.83
N ILE A 8 -20.96 8.55 -27.39
CA ILE A 8 -19.89 8.90 -26.43
C ILE A 8 -20.20 8.34 -25.04
N ILE A 9 -21.47 8.37 -24.62
CA ILE A 9 -21.90 7.82 -23.32
C ILE A 9 -21.74 6.30 -23.29
N ALA A 10 -22.04 5.60 -24.39
CA ALA A 10 -21.84 4.16 -24.49
C ALA A 10 -20.36 3.75 -24.43
N LEU A 11 -19.45 4.58 -24.96
CA LEU A 11 -18.00 4.33 -24.91
C LEU A 11 -17.43 4.49 -23.49
N PHE A 12 -17.96 5.43 -22.68
CA PHE A 12 -17.60 5.56 -21.27
C PHE A 12 -18.16 4.43 -20.40
N ALA A 13 -19.38 3.95 -20.69
CA ALA A 13 -19.97 2.83 -19.97
C ALA A 13 -19.22 1.50 -20.21
N ALA A 14 -18.60 1.34 -21.39
CA ALA A 14 -17.76 0.18 -21.72
C ALA A 14 -16.38 0.20 -21.02
N LEU A 15 -15.83 1.37 -20.70
CA LEU A 15 -14.59 1.45 -19.90
C LEU A 15 -14.83 1.21 -18.40
N ALA A 16 -16.03 1.49 -17.91
CA ALA A 16 -16.39 1.32 -16.50
C ALA A 16 -16.83 -0.12 -16.13
N SER A 17 -17.05 -0.97 -17.15
CA SER A 17 -17.42 -2.38 -17.00
C SER A 17 -16.22 -3.33 -17.16
N GLY A 18 -15.00 -2.80 -17.11
CA GLY A 18 -13.82 -3.61 -16.85
C GLY A 18 -13.98 -4.28 -15.49
N ASP A 19 -14.39 -5.54 -15.52
CA ASP A 19 -14.50 -6.42 -14.37
C ASP A 19 -13.25 -6.32 -13.50
N PHE A 20 -13.34 -5.53 -12.43
CA PHE A 20 -12.52 -5.72 -11.24
C PHE A 20 -13.03 -6.94 -10.49
N ALA A 21 -13.17 -8.06 -11.20
CA ALA A 21 -13.23 -9.37 -10.59
C ALA A 21 -11.81 -9.67 -10.10
N CYS A 22 -11.45 -9.05 -8.97
CA CYS A 22 -10.38 -9.54 -8.13
C CYS A 22 -10.88 -10.89 -7.61
N ALA A 23 -10.71 -11.93 -8.41
CA ALA A 23 -10.81 -13.29 -7.92
C ALA A 23 -9.87 -13.33 -6.72
N ALA A 24 -10.43 -13.51 -5.53
CA ALA A 24 -9.68 -13.89 -4.34
C ALA A 24 -9.16 -15.31 -4.62
N ASN A 25 -8.14 -15.37 -5.47
CA ASN A 25 -7.32 -16.54 -5.62
C ASN A 25 -6.72 -16.76 -4.24
N ASP A 26 -6.66 -18.01 -3.79
CA ASP A 26 -6.04 -18.41 -2.53
C ASP A 26 -4.50 -18.27 -2.71
N TYR A 27 -4.07 -17.04 -2.99
CA TYR A 27 -2.73 -16.68 -3.42
C TYR A 27 -1.86 -16.73 -2.19
N LEU A 28 -1.38 -17.94 -1.91
CA LEU A 28 -0.45 -18.19 -0.83
C LEU A 28 0.85 -17.48 -1.18
N ILE A 29 1.11 -16.36 -0.50
CA ILE A 29 2.31 -15.56 -0.71
C ILE A 29 3.52 -16.42 -0.30
N ASP A 30 4.27 -16.89 -1.28
CA ASP A 30 5.52 -17.63 -1.04
C ASP A 30 6.66 -16.66 -0.71
N GLN A 31 7.09 -16.67 0.54
CA GLN A 31 8.16 -15.81 1.06
C GLN A 31 9.56 -16.23 0.58
N ARG A 32 9.67 -17.46 0.07
CA ARG A 32 10.91 -18.00 -0.49
C ARG A 32 11.05 -17.67 -1.96
N ASP A 33 10.00 -17.12 -2.60
CA ASP A 33 10.09 -16.62 -3.96
C ASP A 33 11.10 -15.47 -4.01
N PRO A 34 12.18 -15.56 -4.82
CA PRO A 34 13.13 -14.47 -4.99
C PRO A 34 12.48 -13.15 -5.43
N LYS A 35 11.36 -13.20 -6.17
CA LYS A 35 10.63 -12.00 -6.59
C LYS A 35 9.99 -11.29 -5.40
N TYR A 36 9.47 -12.05 -4.45
CA TYR A 36 8.90 -11.51 -3.23
C TYR A 36 9.97 -10.84 -2.37
N GLN A 37 11.15 -11.46 -2.23
CA GLN A 37 12.27 -10.89 -1.49
C GLN A 37 12.77 -9.58 -2.11
N ALA A 38 12.93 -9.56 -3.45
CA ALA A 38 13.31 -8.34 -4.17
C ALA A 38 12.25 -7.23 -4.02
N ALA A 39 10.96 -7.57 -4.11
CA ALA A 39 9.88 -6.61 -3.89
C ALA A 39 9.91 -6.00 -2.48
N MET A 40 10.14 -6.82 -1.45
CA MET A 40 10.26 -6.34 -0.07
C MET A 40 11.49 -5.45 0.15
N GLU A 41 12.62 -5.79 -0.48
CA GLU A 41 13.82 -4.94 -0.46
C GLU A 41 13.54 -3.58 -1.12
N HIS A 42 12.89 -3.56 -2.28
CA HIS A 42 12.52 -2.32 -2.96
C HIS A 42 11.55 -1.48 -2.13
N LEU A 43 10.58 -2.09 -1.46
CA LEU A 43 9.66 -1.38 -0.58
C LEU A 43 10.37 -0.79 0.66
N SER A 44 11.32 -1.53 1.24
CA SER A 44 12.17 -1.02 2.32
C SER A 44 13.00 0.18 1.87
N ASN A 45 13.66 0.06 0.72
CA ASN A 45 14.46 1.15 0.14
C ASN A 45 13.60 2.38 -0.19
N ALA A 46 12.39 2.17 -0.72
CA ALA A 46 11.45 3.24 -0.98
C ALA A 46 11.00 3.96 0.30
N GLN A 47 10.77 3.23 1.40
CA GLN A 47 10.44 3.81 2.70
C GLN A 47 11.60 4.65 3.25
N THR A 48 12.84 4.17 3.15
CA THR A 48 14.03 4.94 3.55
C THR A 48 14.21 6.20 2.69
N ALA A 49 14.04 6.08 1.37
CA ALA A 49 14.13 7.23 0.47
C ALA A 49 13.07 8.29 0.79
N LEU A 50 11.84 7.86 1.09
CA LEU A 50 10.75 8.77 1.47
C LEU A 50 11.04 9.49 2.79
N SER A 51 11.59 8.81 3.79
CA SER A 51 11.92 9.44 5.08
C SER A 51 13.06 10.46 4.94
N VAL A 52 14.07 10.15 4.12
CA VAL A 52 15.14 11.10 3.79
C VAL A 52 14.60 12.32 3.07
N ALA A 53 13.75 12.14 2.05
CA ALA A 53 13.13 13.25 1.31
C ALA A 53 12.27 14.14 2.23
N GLN A 54 11.50 13.57 3.14
CA GLN A 54 10.74 14.32 4.14
C GLN A 54 11.67 15.10 5.09
N ALA A 55 12.75 14.49 5.57
CA ALA A 55 13.73 15.15 6.43
C ALA A 55 14.44 16.30 5.72
N GLU A 56 14.78 16.15 4.45
CA GLU A 56 15.38 17.20 3.62
C GLU A 56 14.40 18.36 3.40
N LEU A 57 13.12 18.08 3.12
CA LEU A 57 12.09 19.12 3.01
C LEU A 57 11.90 19.89 4.32
N GLN A 58 11.95 19.21 5.47
CA GLN A 58 11.90 19.87 6.78
C GLN A 58 13.12 20.75 7.03
N LYS A 59 14.32 20.28 6.67
CA LYS A 59 15.55 21.08 6.75
C LYS A 59 15.45 22.29 5.84
N ALA A 60 15.04 22.13 4.59
CA ALA A 60 14.86 23.22 3.63
C ALA A 60 13.87 24.29 4.13
N LYS A 61 12.79 23.87 4.80
CA LYS A 61 11.84 24.79 5.46
C LYS A 61 12.51 25.62 6.57
N ALA A 62 13.39 25.01 7.34
CA ALA A 62 14.05 25.65 8.49
C ALA A 62 15.29 26.47 8.10
N SER A 63 16.00 26.06 7.04
CA SER A 63 17.36 26.52 6.78
C SER A 63 17.46 27.81 5.99
N HIS A 64 16.49 28.18 5.13
CA HIS A 64 16.26 29.51 4.53
C HIS A 64 15.08 29.41 3.53
N PRO A 65 14.13 30.37 3.49
CA PRO A 65 13.04 30.33 2.51
C PRO A 65 13.61 30.53 1.10
N LEU A 66 13.78 29.43 0.36
CA LEU A 66 14.18 29.45 -1.04
C LEU A 66 13.02 30.08 -1.86
N PRO A 67 13.27 31.19 -2.60
CA PRO A 67 12.23 31.82 -3.39
C PRO A 67 11.71 30.84 -4.45
N GLY A 68 10.40 30.59 -4.45
CA GLY A 68 9.74 29.65 -5.37
C GLY A 68 9.62 28.21 -4.88
N LEU A 69 10.22 27.85 -3.73
CA LEU A 69 10.07 26.51 -3.16
C LEU A 69 8.78 26.40 -2.32
N ASP A 70 7.75 25.76 -2.88
CA ASP A 70 6.51 25.46 -2.15
C ASP A 70 6.63 24.11 -1.41
N VAL A 71 7.21 24.17 -0.21
CA VAL A 71 7.40 22.99 0.66
C VAL A 71 6.07 22.28 0.96
N ARG A 72 4.96 23.03 1.04
CA ARG A 72 3.64 22.46 1.33
C ARG A 72 3.10 21.64 0.16
N ARG A 73 3.29 22.12 -1.07
CA ARG A 73 2.97 21.34 -2.27
C ARG A 73 3.84 20.09 -2.38
N MET A 74 5.15 20.23 -2.14
CA MET A 74 6.06 19.09 -2.20
C MET A 74 5.74 18.03 -1.14
N SER A 75 5.44 18.42 0.09
CA SER A 75 5.01 17.48 1.13
C SER A 75 3.67 16.83 0.79
N SER A 76 2.73 17.58 0.21
CA SER A 76 1.45 17.02 -0.23
C SER A 76 1.60 15.98 -1.35
N ALA A 77 2.61 16.15 -2.22
CA ALA A 77 2.91 15.19 -3.27
C ALA A 77 3.53 13.88 -2.74
N LEU A 78 4.16 13.90 -1.56
CA LEU A 78 4.71 12.71 -0.90
C LEU A 78 3.66 11.89 -0.13
N SER A 79 2.58 12.54 0.33
CA SER A 79 1.49 11.89 1.06
C SER A 79 0.87 10.66 0.37
N PRO A 80 0.55 10.67 -0.94
CA PRO A 80 0.03 9.46 -1.61
C PRO A 80 1.06 8.32 -1.67
N VAL A 81 2.36 8.64 -1.76
CA VAL A 81 3.43 7.63 -1.78
C VAL A 81 3.56 6.97 -0.41
N GLU A 82 3.51 7.76 0.66
CA GLU A 82 3.49 7.28 2.04
C GLU A 82 2.29 6.36 2.30
N ALA A 83 1.09 6.78 1.89
CA ALA A 83 -0.12 5.98 2.01
C ALA A 83 -0.02 4.64 1.26
N THR A 84 0.56 4.66 0.06
CA THR A 84 0.76 3.44 -0.75
C THR A 84 1.75 2.48 -0.07
N LEU A 85 2.89 2.99 0.38
CA LEU A 85 3.87 2.18 1.12
C LEU A 85 3.27 1.60 2.39
N GLN A 86 2.43 2.37 3.09
CA GLN A 86 1.78 1.91 4.31
C GLN A 86 0.79 0.78 4.05
N VAL A 87 -0.01 0.86 2.99
CA VAL A 87 -0.94 -0.22 2.60
C VAL A 87 -0.18 -1.51 2.29
N LEU A 88 0.99 -1.42 1.64
CA LEU A 88 1.81 -2.59 1.29
C LEU A 88 2.58 -3.17 2.49
N LEU A 89 3.14 -2.31 3.35
CA LEU A 89 3.99 -2.74 4.46
C LEU A 89 3.21 -3.13 5.73
N THR A 90 2.03 -2.54 5.98
CA THR A 90 1.22 -2.84 7.17
C THR A 90 0.87 -4.33 7.32
N PRO A 91 0.35 -5.03 6.29
CA PRO A 91 0.06 -6.46 6.41
C PRO A 91 1.33 -7.29 6.67
N GLU A 92 2.45 -6.90 6.09
CA GLU A 92 3.73 -7.59 6.26
C GLU A 92 4.31 -7.42 7.67
N GLN A 93 4.27 -6.20 8.20
CA GLN A 93 4.65 -5.94 9.59
C GLN A 93 3.76 -6.71 10.57
N LYS A 94 2.46 -6.77 10.31
CA LYS A 94 1.52 -7.57 11.12
C LYS A 94 1.88 -9.06 11.05
N ARG A 95 2.17 -9.58 9.86
CA ARG A 95 2.56 -10.98 9.66
C ARG A 95 3.85 -11.33 10.42
N LEU A 96 4.89 -10.51 10.31
CA LEU A 96 6.16 -10.70 11.04
C LEU A 96 5.97 -10.69 12.55
N LYS A 97 5.13 -9.78 13.07
CA LYS A 97 4.79 -9.74 14.51
C LYS A 97 4.15 -11.02 15.00
N HIS A 98 3.28 -11.65 14.20
CA HIS A 98 2.61 -12.90 14.57
C HIS A 98 3.44 -14.16 14.32
N GLN A 99 4.47 -14.10 13.46
CA GLN A 99 5.39 -15.23 13.22
C GLN A 99 6.26 -15.55 14.44
N THR A 100 6.54 -14.56 15.29
CA THR A 100 7.31 -14.72 16.53
C THR A 100 6.45 -14.97 17.77
N VAL A 101 5.11 -14.92 17.64
CA VAL A 101 4.21 -15.31 18.74
C VAL A 101 4.14 -16.82 18.73
N THR A 102 5.06 -17.48 19.41
CA THR A 102 4.77 -18.78 19.99
C THR A 102 3.60 -18.55 20.95
N PRO A 103 2.40 -19.10 20.72
CA PRO A 103 1.36 -19.05 21.73
C PRO A 103 1.92 -19.78 22.96
N ASP A 104 2.18 -19.04 24.04
CA ASP A 104 2.56 -19.61 25.32
C ASP A 104 1.39 -20.47 25.81
N GLY A 105 1.44 -21.76 25.46
CA GLY A 105 0.96 -22.86 26.28
C GLY A 105 -0.51 -22.89 26.72
N LEU A 106 -1.45 -22.24 26.03
CA LEU A 106 -2.88 -22.51 26.23
C LEU A 106 -3.52 -22.92 24.91
N TYR A 107 -3.32 -24.19 24.58
CA TYR A 107 -4.12 -24.90 23.60
C TYR A 107 -5.60 -24.62 23.89
N PHE A 108 -6.32 -24.16 22.87
CA PHE A 108 -7.78 -24.21 22.84
C PHE A 108 -8.18 -25.67 23.06
N THR A 109 -8.50 -26.05 24.29
CA THR A 109 -9.27 -27.26 24.54
C THR A 109 -10.68 -26.96 24.08
N PRO A 110 -11.20 -27.61 23.02
CA PRO A 110 -12.60 -27.49 22.70
C PRO A 110 -13.36 -28.05 23.90
N THR A 111 -14.08 -27.20 24.63
CA THR A 111 -15.05 -27.69 25.61
C THR A 111 -16.10 -28.44 24.81
N GLN A 112 -16.12 -29.76 24.92
CA GLN A 112 -17.25 -30.57 24.49
C GLN A 112 -18.44 -30.17 25.38
N HIS A 113 -19.23 -29.19 24.95
CA HIS A 113 -20.55 -29.00 25.50
C HIS A 113 -21.52 -29.90 24.72
N GLY A 114 -21.88 -31.02 25.35
CA GLY A 114 -22.85 -31.96 24.83
C GLY A 114 -22.93 -33.25 25.64
N GLU A 115 -23.34 -33.15 26.91
CA GLU A 115 -24.15 -34.16 27.62
C GLU A 115 -25.20 -33.44 28.47
#